data_AF-A0A9D1MLC2-F1
#
_entry.id   AF-A0A9D1MLC2-F1
#
_cell.length_a   1.000
_cell.length_b   1.000
_cell.length_c   1.000
_cell.angle_alpha   90.00
_cell.angle_beta   90.00
_cell.angle_gamma   90.00
#
_symmetry.space_group_name_H-M   'P 1'
#
loop_
_entity.id
_entity.type
_entity.pdbx_description
1 polymer ?
#
loop_
_entity_poly.entity_id
_entity_poly.type
_entity_poly.pdbx_seq_one_letter_code
_entity_poly.pdbx_strand_id
1 'polypeptide(L)'
;MKKKLFVAAVAAMLVLACVLSFAACTPSLEKLKSTYSDNGYGCFDIDVSGVLDKLAERDVEFEGEPSIKYAFVATKLIDNVVVVAFTDSADAKEVYEALGGSEGKNVKKKGNAVAFALSLGESAGLDLF
;
A
#
# COMPACT_ATOMS: atom_id res chain seq x y z
N MET A 1 41.36 24.87 6.23
CA MET A 1 40.13 24.59 5.45
C MET A 1 39.85 23.08 5.47
N LYS A 2 39.15 22.54 6.48
CA LYS A 2 38.91 21.07 6.61
C LYS A 2 37.47 20.69 7.05
N LYS A 3 36.55 21.66 7.13
CA LYS A 3 35.19 21.46 7.70
C LYS A 3 34.10 21.14 6.68
N LYS A 4 34.37 21.25 5.37
CA LYS A 4 33.36 21.07 4.31
C LYS A 4 33.19 19.61 3.84
N LEU A 5 34.15 18.72 4.16
CA LEU A 5 34.12 17.31 3.70
C LEU A 5 33.32 16.39 4.62
N PHE A 6 33.15 16.73 5.90
CA PHE A 6 32.42 15.88 6.86
C PHE A 6 30.90 15.96 6.72
N VAL A 7 30.35 17.08 6.25
CA VAL A 7 28.89 17.28 6.11
C VAL A 7 28.32 16.47 4.94
N ALA A 8 29.08 16.34 3.85
CA ALA A 8 28.65 15.56 2.69
C ALA A 8 28.61 14.05 2.97
N ALA A 9 29.56 13.52 3.76
CA ALA A 9 29.59 12.10 4.11
C ALA A 9 28.42 11.71 5.04
N VAL A 10 28.08 12.57 6.01
CA VAL A 10 26.96 12.33 6.93
C VAL A 10 25.61 12.46 6.21
N ALA A 11 25.48 13.42 5.28
CA ALA A 11 24.28 13.54 4.46
C ALA A 11 24.09 12.34 3.52
N ALA A 12 25.16 11.84 2.89
CA ALA A 12 25.09 10.64 2.05
C ALA A 12 24.76 9.38 2.86
N MET A 13 25.27 9.25 4.09
CA MET A 13 24.99 8.11 4.98
C MET A 13 23.58 8.17 5.58
N LEU A 14 23.05 9.37 5.85
CA LEU A 14 21.66 9.59 6.28
C LEU A 14 20.68 9.30 5.14
N VAL A 15 21.02 9.68 3.89
CA VAL A 15 20.22 9.31 2.71
C VAL A 15 20.28 7.80 2.48
N LEU A 16 21.43 7.14 2.64
CA LEU A 16 21.53 5.69 2.52
C LEU A 16 20.77 4.94 3.64
N ALA A 17 20.79 5.46 4.87
CA ALA A 17 20.00 4.93 5.98
C ALA A 17 18.49 5.18 5.81
N CYS A 18 18.08 6.35 5.31
CA CYS A 18 16.69 6.62 4.94
C CYS A 18 16.23 5.70 3.80
N VAL A 19 17.04 5.52 2.75
CA VAL A 19 16.73 4.62 1.62
C VAL A 19 16.63 3.16 2.07
N LEU A 20 17.45 2.73 3.04
CA LEU A 20 17.35 1.40 3.67
C LEU A 20 16.20 1.28 4.69
N SER A 21 15.70 2.40 5.23
CA SER A 21 14.51 2.43 6.11
C SER A 21 13.19 2.38 5.33
N PHE A 22 13.24 2.76 4.05
CA PHE A 22 12.15 2.56 3.09
C PHE A 22 12.21 1.19 2.41
N ALA A 23 13.29 0.43 2.59
CA ALA A 23 13.37 -0.97 2.17
C ALA A 23 12.55 -1.86 3.12
N ALA A 24 11.32 -2.15 2.70
CA ALA A 24 10.62 -3.41 2.99
C ALA A 24 10.07 -3.68 4.41
N CYS A 25 9.38 -2.72 5.02
CA CYS A 25 8.32 -3.09 5.97
C CYS A 25 7.02 -3.36 5.19
N THR A 26 7.01 -4.37 4.32
CA THR A 26 5.75 -4.99 3.91
C THR A 26 5.20 -5.69 5.15
N PRO A 27 4.10 -5.20 5.78
CA PRO A 27 3.50 -5.91 6.91
C PRO A 27 3.18 -7.35 6.48
N SER A 28 3.21 -8.34 7.36
CA SER A 28 2.86 -9.70 6.92
C SER A 28 1.36 -9.80 6.61
N LEU A 29 0.98 -10.69 5.69
CA LEU A 29 -0.42 -10.99 5.37
C LEU A 29 -1.23 -11.29 6.66
N GLU A 30 -0.68 -12.10 7.56
CA GLU A 30 -1.33 -12.43 8.83
C GLU A 30 -1.56 -11.21 9.72
N LYS A 31 -0.59 -10.28 9.81
CA LYS A 31 -0.75 -9.05 10.59
C LYS A 31 -1.82 -8.13 10.00
N LEU A 32 -1.84 -7.99 8.67
CA LEU A 32 -2.85 -7.22 7.97
C LEU A 32 -4.25 -7.83 8.22
N LYS A 33 -4.41 -9.14 7.97
CA LYS A 33 -5.68 -9.84 8.23
C LYS A 33 -6.11 -9.72 9.69
N SER A 34 -5.21 -9.93 10.65
CA SER A 34 -5.50 -9.76 12.07
C SER A 34 -6.01 -8.34 12.35
N THR A 35 -5.34 -7.31 11.83
CA THR A 35 -5.75 -5.91 12.01
C THR A 35 -7.18 -5.67 11.49
N TYR A 36 -7.52 -6.19 10.31
CA TYR A 36 -8.88 -6.08 9.76
C TYR A 36 -9.90 -6.91 10.55
N SER A 37 -9.55 -8.14 10.94
CA SER A 37 -10.39 -9.02 11.74
C SER A 37 -10.68 -8.48 13.13
N ASP A 38 -9.69 -7.89 13.80
CA ASP A 38 -9.85 -7.22 15.11
C ASP A 38 -10.84 -6.05 15.04
N ASN A 39 -11.06 -5.49 13.84
CA ASN A 39 -12.01 -4.42 13.58
C ASN A 39 -13.35 -4.90 12.99
N GLY A 40 -13.56 -6.22 13.00
CA GLY A 40 -14.81 -6.87 12.63
C GLY A 40 -14.98 -7.12 11.13
N TYR A 41 -13.89 -7.12 10.35
CA TYR A 41 -13.91 -7.53 8.95
C TYR A 41 -13.60 -9.03 8.78
N GLY A 42 -14.39 -9.71 7.95
CA GLY A 42 -14.02 -11.01 7.41
C GLY A 42 -12.96 -10.84 6.33
N CYS A 43 -11.88 -11.63 6.37
CA CYS A 43 -10.78 -11.52 5.40
C CYS A 43 -10.74 -12.75 4.48
N PHE A 44 -10.73 -12.52 3.17
CA PHE A 44 -10.71 -13.54 2.14
C PHE A 44 -9.56 -13.30 1.17
N ASP A 45 -8.69 -14.29 0.98
CA ASP A 45 -7.65 -14.19 -0.03
C ASP A 45 -8.29 -14.13 -1.42
N ILE A 46 -7.70 -13.31 -2.27
CA ILE A 46 -8.11 -13.20 -3.68
C ILE A 46 -6.91 -13.46 -4.56
N ASP A 47 -7.20 -13.98 -5.75
CA ASP A 47 -6.17 -14.16 -6.77
C ASP A 47 -5.67 -12.79 -7.26
N VAL A 48 -4.37 -12.72 -7.53
CA VAL A 48 -3.68 -11.53 -8.01
C VAL A 48 -4.24 -11.07 -9.35
N SER A 49 -4.62 -12.01 -10.22
CA SER A 49 -5.25 -11.73 -11.50
C SER A 49 -6.50 -10.84 -11.34
N GLY A 50 -7.40 -11.20 -10.43
CA GLY A 50 -8.61 -10.44 -10.14
C GLY A 50 -8.38 -9.09 -9.45
N VAL A 51 -7.17 -8.84 -8.92
CA VAL A 51 -6.77 -7.52 -8.42
C VAL A 51 -6.38 -6.61 -9.57
N LEU A 52 -5.60 -7.13 -10.52
CA LEU A 52 -5.13 -6.36 -11.69
C LEU A 52 -6.31 -5.88 -12.54
N ASP A 53 -7.28 -6.76 -12.79
CA ASP A 53 -8.50 -6.39 -13.53
C ASP A 53 -9.23 -5.22 -12.84
N LYS A 54 -9.34 -5.25 -11.51
CA LYS A 54 -9.99 -4.18 -10.73
C LYS A 54 -9.21 -2.88 -10.68
N LEU A 55 -7.88 -2.95 -10.73
CA LEU A 55 -7.03 -1.78 -10.83
C LEU A 55 -7.16 -1.16 -12.22
N ALA A 56 -7.18 -1.98 -13.27
CA ALA A 56 -7.41 -1.53 -14.64
C ALA A 56 -8.81 -0.90 -14.82
N GLU A 57 -9.87 -1.46 -14.22
CA GLU A 57 -11.22 -0.86 -14.18
C GLU A 57 -11.25 0.53 -13.52
N ARG A 58 -10.20 0.91 -12.78
CA ARG A 58 -10.05 2.21 -12.10
C ARG A 58 -9.00 3.11 -12.74
N ASP A 59 -8.65 2.85 -13.99
CA ASP A 59 -7.64 3.59 -14.76
C ASP A 59 -6.26 3.61 -14.06
N VAL A 60 -5.96 2.57 -13.27
CA VAL A 60 -4.61 2.35 -12.72
C VAL A 60 -3.81 1.55 -13.75
N GLU A 61 -3.06 2.26 -14.58
CA GLU A 61 -2.10 1.67 -15.51
C GLU A 61 -0.72 1.59 -14.84
N PHE A 62 0.04 0.55 -15.19
CA PHE A 62 1.39 0.35 -14.69
C PHE A 62 2.40 0.46 -15.84
N GLU A 63 3.54 1.10 -15.60
CA GLU A 63 4.70 1.07 -16.52
C GLU A 63 5.47 -0.28 -16.48
N GLY A 64 4.74 -1.40 -16.35
CA GLY A 64 5.29 -2.74 -16.22
C GLY A 64 4.33 -3.73 -15.57
N GLU A 65 4.79 -4.97 -15.35
CA GLU A 65 4.04 -5.95 -14.56
C GLU A 65 4.28 -5.69 -13.07
N PRO A 66 3.24 -5.34 -12.28
CA PRO A 66 3.43 -5.01 -10.88
C PRO A 66 3.76 -6.24 -10.02
N SER A 67 4.65 -6.06 -9.06
CA SER A 67 5.20 -7.13 -8.22
C SER A 67 4.28 -7.48 -7.03
N ILE A 68 3.04 -7.87 -7.28
CA ILE A 68 2.07 -8.19 -6.21
C ILE A 68 2.52 -9.42 -5.43
N LYS A 69 2.66 -9.27 -4.10
CA LYS A 69 3.06 -10.34 -3.18
C LYS A 69 1.86 -11.15 -2.69
N TYR A 70 0.78 -10.47 -2.34
CA TYR A 70 -0.51 -11.07 -1.99
C TYR A 70 -1.60 -10.01 -2.00
N ALA A 71 -2.85 -10.45 -2.06
CA ALA A 71 -4.01 -9.59 -1.92
C ALA A 71 -5.15 -10.30 -1.20
N PHE A 72 -5.96 -9.53 -0.49
CA PHE A 72 -7.16 -10.04 0.17
C PHE A 72 -8.26 -8.97 0.18
N VAL A 73 -9.50 -9.43 0.30
CA VAL A 73 -10.66 -8.57 0.56
C VAL A 73 -11.02 -8.67 2.03
N ALA A 74 -11.09 -7.52 2.70
CA ALA A 74 -11.70 -7.38 4.00
C ALA A 74 -13.14 -6.89 3.81
N THR A 75 -14.13 -7.62 4.32
CA THR A 75 -15.55 -7.29 4.17
C THR A 75 -16.26 -7.19 5.52
N LYS A 76 -17.16 -6.22 5.66
CA LYS A 76 -17.97 -6.00 6.86
C LYS A 76 -19.33 -5.41 6.46
N LEU A 77 -20.40 -6.20 6.52
CA LEU A 77 -21.80 -5.84 6.21
C LEU A 77 -22.03 -5.13 4.87
N ILE A 78 -21.62 -3.85 4.77
CA ILE A 78 -21.76 -2.98 3.60
C ILE A 78 -20.40 -2.49 3.06
N ASP A 79 -19.32 -2.68 3.82
CA ASP A 79 -17.98 -2.22 3.50
C ASP A 79 -17.16 -3.35 2.88
N ASN A 80 -16.54 -3.07 1.74
CA ASN A 80 -15.60 -3.98 1.10
C ASN A 80 -14.31 -3.22 0.80
N VAL A 81 -13.23 -3.66 1.44
CA VAL A 81 -11.89 -3.10 1.30
C VAL A 81 -11.01 -4.13 0.62
N VAL A 82 -10.38 -3.75 -0.48
CA VAL A 82 -9.31 -4.53 -1.11
C VAL A 82 -8.01 -4.08 -0.50
N VAL A 83 -7.19 -5.03 -0.08
CA VAL A 83 -5.83 -4.80 0.41
C VAL A 83 -4.88 -5.54 -0.52
N VAL A 84 -3.94 -4.79 -1.10
CA VAL A 84 -2.92 -5.31 -2.02
C VAL A 84 -1.56 -5.01 -1.41
N ALA A 85 -0.72 -6.03 -1.26
CA ALA A 85 0.66 -5.84 -0.86
C ALA A 85 1.60 -6.18 -2.00
N PHE A 86 2.55 -5.28 -2.23
CA PHE A 86 3.54 -5.37 -3.27
C PHE A 86 4.89 -5.79 -2.67
N THR A 87 5.71 -6.39 -3.52
CA THR A 87 7.10 -6.70 -3.20
C THR A 87 7.90 -5.41 -3.23
N ASP A 88 7.69 -4.56 -4.24
CA ASP A 88 8.27 -3.22 -4.33
C ASP A 88 7.39 -2.14 -3.69
N SER A 89 8.03 -1.19 -3.02
CA SER A 89 7.42 0.03 -2.51
C SER A 89 7.01 1.02 -3.60
N ALA A 90 7.65 0.96 -4.77
CA ALA A 90 7.37 1.81 -5.92
C ALA A 90 5.98 1.50 -6.49
N ASP A 91 5.68 0.23 -6.79
CA ASP A 91 4.36 -0.22 -7.26
C ASP A 91 3.26 0.17 -6.27
N ALA A 92 3.50 -0.04 -4.97
CA ALA A 92 2.55 0.37 -3.93
C ALA A 92 2.31 1.89 -3.90
N LYS A 93 3.30 2.69 -4.29
CA LYS A 93 3.17 4.15 -4.37
C LYS A 93 2.38 4.56 -5.61
N GLU A 94 2.71 3.98 -6.76
CA GLU A 94 2.03 4.22 -8.03
C GLU A 94 0.52 3.95 -7.90
N VAL A 95 0.14 2.79 -7.35
CA VAL A 95 -1.27 2.45 -7.11
C VAL A 95 -1.94 3.41 -6.14
N TYR A 96 -1.25 3.79 -5.06
CA TYR A 96 -1.80 4.74 -4.09
C TYR A 96 -2.08 6.11 -4.72
N GLU A 97 -1.17 6.60 -5.57
CA GLU A 97 -1.32 7.88 -6.26
C GLU A 97 -2.40 7.81 -7.35
N ALA A 98 -2.41 6.74 -8.15
CA ALA A 98 -3.40 6.53 -9.21
C ALA A 98 -4.84 6.44 -8.67
N LEU A 99 -5.04 5.78 -7.53
CA LEU A 99 -6.34 5.73 -6.86
C LEU A 99 -6.72 7.05 -6.15
N GLY A 100 -5.87 8.08 -6.23
CA GLY A 100 -6.09 9.41 -5.65
C GLY A 100 -5.90 9.47 -4.14
N GLY A 101 -5.04 8.64 -3.56
CA GLY A 101 -4.71 8.70 -2.14
C GLY A 101 -4.08 10.04 -1.71
N SER A 102 -3.36 10.72 -2.61
CA SER A 102 -2.86 12.09 -2.39
C SER A 102 -3.95 13.15 -2.30
N GLU A 103 -5.14 12.86 -2.84
CA GLU A 103 -6.31 13.75 -2.86
C GLU A 103 -7.27 13.49 -1.68
N GLY A 104 -6.90 12.61 -0.75
CA GLY A 104 -7.72 12.27 0.42
C GLY A 104 -8.91 11.36 0.12
N LYS A 105 -8.89 10.65 -1.02
CA LYS A 105 -9.88 9.61 -1.33
C LYS A 105 -9.78 8.44 -0.33
N ASN A 106 -10.76 7.54 -0.38
CA ASN A 106 -10.79 6.30 0.42
C ASN A 106 -9.72 5.30 -0.03
N VAL A 107 -8.45 5.66 0.17
CA VAL A 107 -7.24 4.90 -0.14
C VAL A 107 -6.23 5.14 0.98
N LYS A 108 -5.59 4.08 1.48
CA LYS A 108 -4.53 4.15 2.50
C LYS A 108 -3.32 3.35 2.03
N LYS A 109 -2.13 3.79 2.43
CA LYS A 109 -0.87 3.09 2.19
C LYS A 109 -0.07 2.94 3.47
N LYS A 110 0.46 1.75 3.73
CA LYS A 110 1.40 1.47 4.83
C LYS A 110 2.50 0.54 4.33
N GLY A 111 3.74 1.03 4.30
CA GLY A 111 4.85 0.30 3.68
C GLY A 111 4.55 0.01 2.21
N ASN A 112 4.63 -1.26 1.82
CA ASN A 112 4.34 -1.73 0.47
C ASN A 112 2.90 -2.27 0.33
N ALA A 113 2.00 -1.96 1.27
CA ALA A 113 0.59 -2.32 1.18
C ALA A 113 -0.29 -1.11 0.91
N VAL A 114 -1.28 -1.28 0.04
CA VAL A 114 -2.33 -0.30 -0.29
C VAL A 114 -3.68 -0.92 0.01
N ALA A 115 -4.56 -0.17 0.65
CA ALA A 115 -5.96 -0.55 0.84
C ALA A 115 -6.89 0.49 0.24
N PHE A 116 -7.96 0.03 -0.41
CA PHE A 116 -8.96 0.89 -1.02
C PHE A 116 -10.34 0.24 -1.00
N ALA A 117 -11.39 1.07 -0.96
CA ALA A 117 -12.78 0.62 -0.94
C ALA A 117 -13.29 0.23 -2.34
N LEU A 118 -14.16 -0.78 -2.45
CA LEU A 118 -14.78 -1.19 -3.72
C LEU A 118 -16.04 -0.39 -4.09
N SER A 119 -16.73 0.23 -3.13
CA SER A 119 -18.01 0.93 -3.33
C SER A 119 -17.90 2.46 -3.23
N LEU A 120 -18.60 3.17 -4.12
CA LEU A 120 -18.71 4.65 -4.25
C LEU A 120 -19.65 5.29 -3.20
N GLY A 121 -19.83 4.68 -2.04
CA GLY A 121 -20.46 5.32 -0.89
C GLY A 121 -19.38 5.96 -0.05
N GLU A 122 -19.41 7.28 0.12
CA GLU A 122 -18.50 7.99 1.01
C GLU A 122 -18.38 7.24 2.36
N SER A 123 -17.15 7.01 2.81
CA SER A 123 -16.77 6.34 4.07
C SER A 123 -16.92 4.81 4.15
N ALA A 124 -16.29 4.05 3.25
CA ALA A 124 -15.72 2.79 3.75
C ALA A 124 -14.67 3.18 4.81
N GLY A 125 -14.92 2.86 6.07
CA GLY A 125 -14.08 3.23 7.21
C GLY A 125 -12.68 2.63 7.11
N LEU A 126 -11.82 3.26 6.31
CA LEU A 126 -10.41 2.94 6.15
C LEU A 126 -9.58 3.54 7.29
N ASP A 127 -9.97 3.24 8.53
CA ASP A 127 -9.19 3.59 9.73
C ASP A 127 -8.26 2.47 10.18
N LEU A 128 -7.97 1.54 9.27
CA LEU A 128 -7.20 0.35 9.56
C LEU A 128 -5.86 0.44 8.89
N PHE A 129 -4.91 1.11 9.56
CA PHE A 129 -3.47 0.92 9.50
C PHE A 129 -2.73 1.83 10.47
#